data_AF-A0A4U7CRT7-F1
#
_entry.id   AF-A0A4U7CRT7-F1
#
_cell.length_a   1.000
_cell.length_b   1.000
_cell.length_c   1.000
_cell.angle_alpha   90.00
_cell.angle_beta   90.00
_cell.angle_gamma   90.00
#
_symmetry.space_group_name_H-M   'P 1'
#
loop_
_entity.id
_entity.type
_entity.pdbx_description
1 polymer ?
#
loop_
_entity_poly.entity_id
_entity_poly.type
_entity_poly.pdbx_seq_one_letter_code
_entity_poly.pdbx_strand_id
1 'polypeptide(L)'
;MPPKEVVRIEDDADRWRFLCPRGHRTWEPTNHHFWCQLCARRDDADGVFHELRDQKTDALLERDRVQLLTDSGPYDHDLDGGAR
;
A
#
# COMPACT_ATOMS: atom_id res chain seq x y z
N MET A 1 2.73 -6.71 18.65
CA MET A 1 2.56 -6.66 17.18
C MET A 1 3.87 -6.19 16.59
N PRO A 2 4.39 -6.78 15.49
CA PRO A 2 5.56 -6.23 14.82
C PRO A 2 5.28 -4.77 14.40
N PRO A 3 6.31 -3.92 14.33
CA PRO A 3 6.14 -2.54 13.87
C PRO A 3 5.59 -2.55 12.43
N LYS A 4 4.64 -1.66 12.15
CA LYS A 4 4.12 -1.46 10.79
C LYS A 4 5.14 -0.67 9.98
N GLU A 5 5.29 -1.01 8.71
CA GLU A 5 6.05 -0.19 7.76
C GLU A 5 5.22 1.04 7.41
N VAL A 6 5.79 2.22 7.62
CA VAL A 6 5.14 3.49 7.29
C VAL A 6 5.28 3.75 5.79
N VAL A 7 4.17 4.10 5.15
CA VAL A 7 4.12 4.46 3.73
C VAL A 7 3.42 5.81 3.60
N ARG A 8 4.18 6.85 3.25
CA ARG A 8 3.66 8.18 2.94
C ARG A 8 3.16 8.19 1.50
N ILE A 9 1.85 8.17 1.31
CA ILE A 9 1.26 7.95 -0.02
C ILE A 9 1.36 9.16 -0.94
N GLU A 10 1.72 10.33 -0.40
CA GLU A 10 1.98 11.57 -1.14
C GLU A 10 3.48 11.83 -1.36
N ASP A 11 4.35 10.98 -0.78
CA ASP A 11 5.80 11.09 -0.94
C ASP A 11 6.29 10.29 -2.16
N ASP A 12 6.99 10.95 -3.08
CA ASP A 12 7.50 10.32 -4.30
C ASP A 12 8.45 9.14 -4.03
N ALA A 13 9.26 9.19 -2.97
CA ALA A 13 10.22 8.13 -2.67
C ALA A 13 9.50 6.87 -2.18
N ASP A 14 8.50 7.01 -1.32
CA ASP A 14 7.65 5.90 -0.90
C ASP A 14 6.80 5.37 -2.07
N ARG A 15 6.27 6.24 -2.94
CA ARG A 15 5.56 5.83 -4.16
C ARG A 15 6.45 5.13 -5.19
N TRP A 16 7.76 5.36 -5.13
CA TRP A 16 8.75 4.60 -5.91
C TRP A 16 9.10 3.26 -5.27
N ARG A 17 9.22 3.22 -3.93
CA ARG A 17 9.62 2.03 -3.18
C ARG A 17 8.50 0.99 -3.09
N PHE A 18 7.28 1.40 -2.79
CA PHE A 18 6.17 0.48 -2.57
C PHE A 18 5.37 0.28 -3.86
N LEU A 19 5.22 -0.97 -4.25
CA LEU A 19 4.62 -1.38 -5.52
C LEU A 19 3.43 -2.30 -5.27
N CYS A 20 2.56 -2.46 -6.26
CA CYS A 20 1.64 -3.60 -6.25
C CYS A 20 2.44 -4.92 -6.36
N PRO A 21 1.83 -6.08 -6.05
CA PRO A 21 2.52 -7.39 -6.10
C PRO A 21 3.17 -7.69 -7.45
N ARG A 22 2.61 -7.14 -8.53
CA ARG A 22 3.13 -7.27 -9.91
C ARG A 22 4.19 -6.23 -10.29
N GLY A 23 4.56 -5.32 -9.39
CA GLY A 23 5.61 -4.31 -9.61
C GLY A 23 5.15 -2.99 -10.20
N HIS A 24 3.84 -2.71 -10.25
CA HIS A 24 3.33 -1.43 -10.75
C HIS A 24 3.27 -0.36 -9.64
N ARG A 25 3.48 0.90 -10.01
CA ARG A 25 3.36 2.08 -9.14
C ARG A 25 1.99 2.76 -9.19
N THR A 26 1.12 2.31 -10.07
CA THR A 26 -0.24 2.87 -10.27
C THR A 26 -1.25 2.27 -9.28
N TRP A 27 -0.78 1.92 -8.09
CA TRP A 27 -1.66 1.45 -7.04
C TRP A 27 -2.22 2.62 -6.24
N GLU A 28 -3.43 2.48 -5.75
CA GLU A 28 -4.10 3.43 -4.88
C GLU A 28 -4.65 2.67 -3.66
N PRO A 29 -4.55 3.24 -2.45
CA PRO A 29 -5.28 2.71 -1.32
C PRO A 29 -6.76 2.96 -1.53
N THR A 30 -7.56 1.96 -1.18
CA THR A 30 -9.03 2.01 -1.12
C THR A 30 -9.43 1.56 0.29
N ASN A 31 -10.71 1.64 0.65
CA ASN A 31 -11.21 1.18 1.94
C ASN A 31 -10.68 -0.23 2.27
N HIS A 32 -9.69 -0.30 3.17
CA HIS A 32 -9.06 -1.52 3.70
C HIS A 32 -8.31 -2.41 2.70
N HIS A 33 -8.09 -1.98 1.45
CA HIS A 33 -7.36 -2.74 0.45
C HIS A 33 -6.62 -1.81 -0.52
N PHE A 34 -5.88 -2.41 -1.44
CA PHE A 34 -5.21 -1.69 -2.51
C PHE A 34 -5.83 -2.05 -3.85
N TRP A 35 -5.82 -1.10 -4.76
CA TRP A 35 -6.25 -1.29 -6.12
C TRP A 35 -5.15 -0.81 -7.07
N CYS A 36 -4.94 -1.48 -8.20
CA CYS A 36 -3.96 -1.06 -9.20
C CYS A 36 -4.61 -0.90 -10.56
N GLN A 37 -4.51 0.31 -11.11
CA GLN A 37 -5.09 0.66 -12.39
C GLN A 37 -4.56 -0.21 -13.54
N LEU A 38 -3.26 -0.52 -13.56
CA LEU A 38 -2.68 -1.35 -14.62
C LEU A 38 -3.09 -2.81 -14.49
N CYS A 39 -3.28 -3.31 -13.27
CA CYS A 39 -3.77 -4.67 -13.05
C CYS A 39 -5.25 -4.80 -13.45
N ALA A 40 -6.09 -3.83 -13.09
CA ALA A 40 -7.53 -3.84 -13.39
C ALA A 40 -7.87 -3.71 -14.88
N ARG A 41 -6.92 -3.26 -15.71
CA ARG A 41 -7.09 -3.22 -17.17
C ARG A 41 -6.91 -4.58 -17.84
N ARG A 42 -6.47 -5.61 -17.11
CA ARG A 42 -6.22 -6.94 -17.66
C ARG A 42 -7.42 -7.85 -17.40
N ASP A 43 -7.77 -8.67 -18.37
CA ASP A 43 -8.86 -9.65 -18.23
C ASP A 43 -8.62 -10.71 -17.15
N ASP A 44 -7.37 -10.92 -16.72
CA ASP A 44 -7.00 -11.93 -15.73
C ASP A 44 -6.97 -11.42 -14.27
N ALA A 45 -7.31 -10.16 -14.02
CA ALA A 45 -7.28 -9.61 -12.66
C ALA A 45 -8.19 -8.39 -12.44
N ASP A 46 -8.91 -8.38 -11.33
CA ASP A 46 -9.74 -7.23 -10.91
C ASP A 46 -8.92 -6.04 -10.38
N GLY A 47 -7.60 -6.21 -10.26
CA GLY A 47 -6.67 -5.20 -9.77
C GLY A 47 -6.73 -4.94 -8.26
N VAL A 48 -7.56 -5.67 -7.52
CA VAL A 48 -7.67 -5.62 -6.06
C VAL A 48 -6.66 -6.55 -5.40
N PHE A 49 -6.00 -6.10 -4.32
CA PHE A 49 -5.05 -6.88 -3.53
C PHE A 49 -4.88 -6.29 -2.13
N HIS A 50 -4.30 -7.06 -1.20
CA HIS A 50 -4.16 -6.69 0.21
C HIS A 50 -2.71 -6.54 0.67
N GLU A 51 -1.76 -6.49 -0.25
CA GLU A 51 -0.34 -6.45 0.07
C GLU A 51 0.46 -5.50 -0.84
N LEU A 52 1.43 -4.79 -0.28
CA LEU A 52 2.39 -3.99 -1.05
C LEU A 52 3.73 -4.71 -1.12
N ARG A 53 4.36 -4.67 -2.29
CA ARG A 53 5.75 -5.10 -2.44
C ARG A 53 6.67 -3.95 -2.07
N ASP A 54 7.56 -4.17 -1.12
CA ASP A 54 8.67 -3.27 -0.84
C ASP A 54 9.82 -3.56 -1.81
N GLN A 55 10.04 -2.69 -2.79
CA GLN A 55 11.13 -2.85 -3.77
C GLN A 55 12.52 -2.89 -3.13
N LYS A 56 12.71 -2.31 -1.93
CA LYS A 56 14.00 -2.30 -1.24
C LYS A 56 14.38 -3.68 -0.70
N THR A 57 13.39 -4.42 -0.19
CA THR A 57 13.61 -5.69 0.52
C THR A 57 13.06 -6.90 -0.23
N ASP A 58 12.28 -6.65 -1.28
CA ASP A 58 11.47 -7.62 -2.02
C ASP A 58 10.37 -8.30 -1.19
N ALA A 59 10.08 -7.80 0.01
CA ALA A 59 9.05 -8.34 0.87
C ALA A 59 7.64 -7.94 0.40
N LEU A 60 6.69 -8.84 0.59
CA LEU A 60 5.26 -8.57 0.45
C LEU A 60 4.69 -8.24 1.84
N LEU A 61 4.17 -7.02 1.99
CA LEU A 61 3.66 -6.45 3.23
C LEU A 61 2.14 -6.43 3.18
N GLU A 62 1.50 -7.24 4.01
CA GLU A 62 0.04 -7.24 4.18
C GLU A 62 -0.47 -5.88 4.67
N ARG A 63 -1.73 -5.56 4.35
CA ARG A 63 -2.37 -4.27 4.66
C ARG A 63 -2.31 -3.91 6.14
N ASP A 64 -2.40 -4.89 7.04
CA ASP A 64 -2.33 -4.69 8.50
C ASP A 64 -0.90 -4.40 9.00
N ARG A 65 0.11 -4.77 8.21
CA ARG A 65 1.54 -4.50 8.46
C ARG A 65 2.04 -3.21 7.84
N VAL A 66 1.18 -2.51 7.11
CA VAL A 66 1.47 -1.21 6.52
C VAL A 66 0.66 -0.13 7.25
N GLN A 67 1.30 0.99 7.53
CA GLN A 67 0.66 2.20 8.03
C GLN A 67 0.71 3.27 6.95
N LEU A 68 -0.44 3.56 6.33
CA LEU A 68 -0.56 4.59 5.32
C LEU A 68 -0.71 5.97 5.97
N LEU A 69 0.15 6.90 5.58
CA LEU A 69 0.11 8.29 6.03
C LEU A 69 -0.09 9.23 4.84
N THR A 70 -0.94 10.23 5.06
CA THR A 70 -1.06 11.45 4.27
C THR A 70 -0.40 12.59 5.02
N ASP A 71 -0.23 13.74 4.38
CA ASP A 71 0.24 14.98 5.01
C ASP A 71 -0.68 15.42 6.18
N SER A 72 -1.94 14.97 6.16
CA SER A 72 -2.94 15.28 7.21
C SER A 72 -3.01 14.24 8.33
N GLY A 73 -2.30 13.11 8.22
CA GLY A 73 -2.33 12.04 9.21
C GLY A 73 -2.63 10.65 8.62
N PRO A 74 -3.05 9.68 9.46
CA PRO A 74 -3.42 8.34 9.01
C PRO A 74 -4.46 8.36 7.90
N TYR A 75 -4.28 7.55 6.86
CA TYR A 75 -5.25 7.45 5.77
C TYR A 75 -6.55 6.79 6.25
N ASP A 76 -6.42 5.64 6.92
CA ASP A 76 -7.51 4.90 7.55
C ASP A 76 -7.29 4.93 9.07
N HIS A 77 -8.18 5.55 9.83
CA HIS A 77 -7.97 5.68 11.28
C HIS A 77 -8.06 4.34 12.03
N ASP A 78 -8.76 3.35 11.50
CA ASP A 78 -8.91 2.04 12.15
C ASP A 78 -7.69 1.15 11.89
N LEU A 79 -7.08 1.27 10.70
CA LEU A 79 -5.92 0.46 10.30
C LEU A 79 -4.58 1.17 10.48
N ASP A 80 -4.52 2.46 10.17
CA ASP A 80 -3.30 3.29 10.17
C ASP A 80 -3.19 4.20 11.40
N GLY A 81 -4.25 4.27 12.21
CA GLY A 81 -4.19 4.81 13.57
C GLY A 81 -3.35 3.88 14.43
N GLY A 82 -2.02 4.03 14.39
CA GLY A 82 -1.10 3.28 15.23
C GLY A 82 -1.61 3.23 16.67
N ALA A 83 -1.62 2.03 17.26
CA ALA A 83 -1.97 1.84 18.66
C ALA A 83 -1.20 2.86 19.51
N ARG A 84 -1.96 3.68 20.25
CA ARG A 84 -1.46 4.75 21.11
C ARG A 84 -0.58 4.21 22.23
#